data_AF-A0A352PP89-F1
#
_entry.id   AF-A0A352PP89-F1
#
_cell.length_a   1.000
_cell.length_b   1.000
_cell.length_c   1.000
_cell.angle_alpha   90.00
_cell.angle_beta   90.00
_cell.angle_gamma   90.00
#
_symmetry.space_group_name_H-M   'P 1'
#
loop_
_entity.id
_entity.type
_entity.pdbx_description
1 polymer ?
#
loop_
_entity_poly.entity_id
_entity_poly.type
_entity_poly.pdbx_seq_one_letter_code
_entity_poly.pdbx_strand_id
1 'polypeptide(L)'
;MAEIKSTLDIIMEKTRHLVLSAEERLQVERDEEVRRVAGYVQKLLDGVWNLDQLLQVVSGIPEAHRQAVQQELVKRFVQELGFHDRGRKCLEVLERLAVGGQQQKARECRDLMDRFQEAHRRVAVADTKRSLAQLEVLGISGSAVLVREEKNQEWQELHQDYENQMQLLQSSW
;
A
#
# COMPACT_ATOMS: atom_id res chain seq x y z
N MET A 1 40.34 -53.12 -15.81
CA MET A 1 41.02 -51.94 -15.24
C MET A 1 39.93 -50.94 -14.89
N ALA A 2 39.62 -50.75 -13.62
CA ALA A 2 38.58 -49.81 -13.19
C ALA A 2 39.23 -48.44 -13.00
N GLU A 3 38.92 -47.50 -13.89
CA GLU A 3 39.37 -46.11 -13.75
C GLU A 3 38.66 -45.49 -12.55
N ILE A 4 39.43 -45.12 -11.52
CA ILE A 4 38.90 -44.43 -10.35
C ILE A 4 38.53 -43.01 -10.79
N LYS A 5 37.24 -42.73 -10.89
CA LYS A 5 36.73 -41.38 -11.21
C LYS A 5 37.21 -40.37 -10.17
N SER A 6 37.60 -39.19 -10.62
CA SER A 6 37.98 -38.07 -9.76
C SER A 6 36.81 -37.65 -8.89
N THR A 7 37.09 -37.21 -7.66
CA THR A 7 36.08 -36.66 -6.74
C THR A 7 35.30 -35.51 -7.38
N LEU A 8 35.96 -34.72 -8.24
CA LEU A 8 35.36 -33.61 -8.97
C LEU A 8 34.38 -34.10 -10.05
N ASP A 9 34.70 -35.18 -10.76
CA ASP A 9 33.83 -35.77 -11.77
C ASP A 9 32.56 -36.36 -11.14
N ILE A 10 32.70 -37.01 -9.97
CA ILE A 10 31.56 -37.54 -9.21
C ILE A 10 30.66 -36.39 -8.74
N ILE A 11 31.24 -35.27 -8.29
CA ILE A 11 30.47 -34.08 -7.89
C ILE A 11 29.72 -33.52 -9.10
N MET A 12 30.39 -33.26 -10.22
CA MET A 12 29.77 -32.71 -11.43
C MET A 12 28.69 -33.63 -12.02
N GLU A 13 28.87 -34.96 -11.95
CA GLU A 13 27.88 -35.95 -12.40
C GLU A 13 26.63 -35.95 -11.50
N LYS A 14 26.81 -35.83 -10.17
CA LYS A 14 25.71 -35.75 -9.19
C LYS A 14 25.04 -34.38 -9.11
N THR A 15 25.72 -33.30 -9.48
CA THR A 15 25.15 -31.95 -9.51
C THR A 15 24.62 -31.55 -10.89
N ARG A 16 24.78 -32.39 -11.92
CA ARG A 16 24.33 -32.09 -13.29
C ARG A 16 22.83 -31.78 -13.38
N HIS A 17 22.03 -32.38 -12.51
CA HIS A 17 20.59 -32.18 -12.38
C HIS A 17 20.21 -31.07 -11.37
N LEU A 18 21.21 -30.44 -10.73
CA LEU A 18 21.03 -29.31 -9.81
C LEU A 18 21.36 -27.95 -10.48
N VAL A 19 21.71 -27.96 -11.76
CA VAL A 19 21.92 -26.72 -12.52
C VAL A 19 20.56 -26.24 -12.99
N LEU A 20 20.07 -25.17 -12.37
CA LEU A 20 18.85 -24.49 -12.81
C LEU A 20 18.92 -24.22 -14.32
N SER A 21 17.86 -24.56 -15.03
CA SER A 21 17.68 -24.17 -16.42
C SER A 21 17.66 -22.65 -16.55
N ALA A 22 17.89 -22.12 -17.76
CA ALA A 22 17.82 -20.68 -18.00
C ALA A 22 16.44 -20.11 -17.62
N GLU A 23 15.37 -20.87 -17.86
CA GLU A 23 14.00 -20.52 -17.50
C GLU A 23 13.79 -20.52 -15.98
N GLU A 24 14.30 -21.53 -15.29
CA GLU A 24 14.22 -21.62 -13.82
C GLU A 24 15.02 -20.49 -13.14
N ARG A 25 16.19 -20.15 -13.66
CA ARG A 25 16.97 -18.99 -13.16
C ARG A 25 16.19 -17.69 -13.30
N LEU A 26 15.60 -17.47 -14.47
CA LEU A 26 14.85 -16.25 -14.75
C LEU A 26 13.58 -16.14 -13.90
N GLN A 27 12.93 -17.27 -13.58
CA GLN A 27 11.83 -17.32 -12.63
C GLN A 27 12.27 -17.01 -11.20
N VAL A 28 13.38 -17.59 -10.74
CA VAL A 28 13.94 -17.31 -9.40
C VAL A 28 14.30 -15.83 -9.25
N GLU A 29 14.99 -15.25 -10.24
CA GLU A 29 15.35 -13.82 -10.24
C GLU A 29 14.10 -12.93 -10.22
N ARG A 30 13.09 -13.25 -11.04
CA ARG A 30 11.80 -12.54 -11.02
C ARG A 30 11.15 -12.59 -9.65
N ASP A 31 11.05 -13.78 -9.05
CA ASP A 31 10.38 -13.99 -7.78
C ASP A 31 11.14 -13.31 -6.63
N GLU A 32 12.47 -13.24 -6.69
CA GLU A 32 13.28 -12.47 -5.76
C GLU A 32 12.99 -10.96 -5.85
N GLU A 33 12.94 -10.40 -7.07
CA GLU A 33 12.61 -8.98 -7.25
C GLU A 33 11.19 -8.67 -6.74
N VAL A 34 10.21 -9.54 -7.02
CA VAL A 34 8.84 -9.41 -6.49
C VAL A 34 8.82 -9.48 -4.96
N ARG A 35 9.59 -10.37 -4.33
CA ARG A 35 9.67 -10.43 -2.85
C ARG A 35 10.24 -9.15 -2.24
N ARG A 36 11.19 -8.48 -2.91
CA ARG A 36 11.77 -7.22 -2.41
C ARG A 36 10.78 -6.07 -2.38
N VAL A 37 9.72 -6.12 -3.19
CA VAL A 37 8.66 -5.10 -3.24
C VAL A 37 8.07 -4.82 -1.86
N ALA A 38 7.86 -5.85 -1.04
CA ALA A 38 7.38 -5.71 0.32
C ALA A 38 8.25 -4.73 1.14
N GLY A 39 9.58 -4.88 1.02
CA GLY A 39 10.53 -4.02 1.71
C GLY A 39 10.56 -2.60 1.15
N TYR A 40 10.35 -2.41 -0.16
CA TYR A 40 10.29 -1.08 -0.77
C TYR A 40 9.07 -0.29 -0.29
N VAL A 41 7.90 -0.94 -0.28
CA VAL A 41 6.65 -0.34 0.23
C VAL A 41 6.83 0.05 1.70
N GLN A 42 7.34 -0.87 2.53
CA GLN A 42 7.54 -0.59 3.96
C GLN A 42 8.49 0.59 4.20
N LYS A 43 9.63 0.65 3.51
CA LYS A 43 10.59 1.76 3.63
C LYS A 43 9.96 3.11 3.28
N LEU A 44 9.11 3.15 2.25
CA LEU A 44 8.38 4.37 1.89
C LEU A 44 7.37 4.74 2.98
N LEU A 45 6.55 3.79 3.44
CA LEU A 45 5.51 4.03 4.44
C LEU A 45 6.08 4.44 5.81
N ASP A 46 7.27 3.96 6.14
CA ASP A 46 8.00 4.34 7.36
C ASP A 46 8.81 5.63 7.19
N GLY A 47 8.81 6.23 5.99
CA GLY A 47 9.51 7.48 5.69
C GLY A 47 11.03 7.35 5.59
N VAL A 48 11.55 6.12 5.56
CA VAL A 48 12.97 5.84 5.28
C VAL A 48 13.30 6.21 3.84
N TRP A 49 12.36 5.96 2.92
CA TRP A 49 12.43 6.37 1.52
C TRP A 49 11.41 7.46 1.19
N ASN A 50 11.77 8.31 0.24
CA ASN A 50 10.84 9.17 -0.48
C ASN A 50 10.41 8.54 -1.81
N LEU A 51 9.45 9.20 -2.49
CA LEU A 51 8.90 8.71 -3.75
C LEU A 51 9.96 8.58 -4.86
N ASP A 52 10.87 9.54 -4.95
CA ASP A 52 11.92 9.53 -5.99
C ASP A 52 12.88 8.36 -5.80
N GLN A 53 13.23 8.01 -4.56
CA GLN A 53 14.06 6.84 -4.24
C GLN A 53 13.35 5.53 -4.63
N LEU A 54 12.04 5.44 -4.39
CA LEU A 54 11.26 4.29 -4.85
C LEU A 54 11.28 4.18 -6.37
N LEU A 55 10.99 5.28 -7.08
CA LEU A 55 10.98 5.31 -8.55
C LEU A 55 12.35 4.98 -9.13
N GLN A 56 13.43 5.45 -8.51
CA GLN A 56 14.80 5.14 -8.90
C GLN A 56 15.09 3.64 -8.79
N VAL A 57 14.72 3.02 -7.67
CA VAL A 57 14.90 1.56 -7.48
C VAL A 57 14.11 0.78 -8.54
N VAL A 58 12.85 1.15 -8.78
CA VAL A 58 12.01 0.51 -9.79
C VAL A 58 12.60 0.67 -11.20
N SER A 59 13.19 1.84 -11.51
CA SER A 59 13.84 2.09 -12.80
C SER A 59 15.11 1.26 -13.02
N GLY A 60 15.77 0.83 -11.94
CA GLY A 60 16.96 -0.03 -11.96
C GLY A 60 16.65 -1.51 -12.11
N ILE A 61 15.39 -1.92 -12.01
CA ILE A 61 14.98 -3.34 -12.15
C ILE A 61 15.09 -3.75 -13.63
N PRO A 62 15.65 -4.94 -13.91
CA PRO A 62 15.71 -5.48 -15.27
C PRO A 62 14.34 -5.45 -15.96
N GLU A 63 14.32 -5.10 -17.24
CA GLU A 63 13.09 -4.96 -18.02
C GLU A 63 12.25 -6.25 -18.02
N ALA A 64 12.92 -7.42 -18.02
CA ALA A 64 12.31 -8.74 -17.92
C ALA A 64 11.45 -8.96 -16.65
N HIS A 65 11.68 -8.18 -15.58
CA HIS A 65 10.97 -8.32 -14.30
C HIS A 65 10.17 -7.07 -13.91
N ARG A 66 10.40 -5.95 -14.61
CA ARG A 66 9.81 -4.65 -14.29
C ARG A 66 8.29 -4.68 -14.23
N GLN A 67 7.64 -5.36 -15.17
CA GLN A 67 6.18 -5.47 -15.19
C GLN A 67 5.65 -6.21 -13.95
N ALA A 68 6.26 -7.33 -13.57
CA ALA A 68 5.85 -8.12 -12.41
C ALA A 68 6.02 -7.32 -11.11
N VAL A 69 7.12 -6.59 -10.98
CA VAL A 69 7.38 -5.71 -9.82
C VAL A 69 6.39 -4.55 -9.79
N GLN A 70 6.11 -3.89 -10.92
CA GLN A 70 5.13 -2.80 -10.97
C GLN A 70 3.73 -3.28 -10.58
N GLN A 71 3.32 -4.47 -11.04
CA GLN A 71 2.03 -5.07 -10.65
C GLN A 71 1.96 -5.35 -9.15
N GLU A 72 3.00 -5.93 -8.56
CA GLU A 72 3.04 -6.19 -7.11
C GLU A 72 3.07 -4.88 -6.30
N LEU A 73 3.77 -3.84 -6.78
CA LEU A 73 3.76 -2.51 -6.16
C LEU A 73 2.36 -1.92 -6.14
N VAL A 74 1.69 -1.87 -7.29
CA VAL A 74 0.32 -1.35 -7.41
C VAL A 74 -0.61 -2.11 -6.48
N LYS A 75 -0.58 -3.44 -6.51
CA LYS A 75 -1.39 -4.29 -5.64
C LYS A 75 -1.22 -3.95 -4.17
N ARG A 76 0.03 -3.81 -3.69
CA ARG A 76 0.30 -3.49 -2.28
C ARG A 76 -0.15 -2.09 -1.91
N PHE A 77 0.11 -1.10 -2.75
CA PHE A 77 -0.35 0.27 -2.45
C PHE A 77 -1.88 0.37 -2.46
N VAL A 78 -2.57 -0.36 -3.33
CA VAL A 78 -4.04 -0.43 -3.33
C VAL A 78 -4.56 -1.02 -2.02
N GLN A 79 -3.95 -2.09 -1.52
CA GLN A 79 -4.32 -2.72 -0.25
C GLN A 79 -4.13 -1.80 0.96
N GLU A 80 -3.17 -0.88 0.90
CA GLU A 80 -2.87 0.09 1.95
C GLU A 80 -3.67 1.41 1.79
N LEU A 81 -4.56 1.52 0.81
CA LEU A 81 -5.46 2.68 0.68
C LEU A 81 -6.43 2.70 1.86
N GLY A 82 -6.64 3.89 2.42
CA GLY A 82 -7.43 4.09 3.63
C GLY A 82 -7.47 5.56 4.00
N PHE A 83 -8.32 5.92 4.97
CA PHE A 83 -8.50 7.32 5.38
C PHE A 83 -7.29 7.89 6.15
N HIS A 84 -6.42 7.02 6.65
CA HIS A 84 -5.23 7.40 7.40
C HIS A 84 -4.15 8.02 6.50
N ASP A 85 -3.23 8.78 7.10
CA ASP A 85 -2.15 9.47 6.37
C ASP A 85 -1.32 8.53 5.48
N ARG A 86 -1.13 7.27 5.91
CA ARG A 86 -0.45 6.26 5.08
C ARG A 86 -1.19 5.98 3.77
N GLY A 87 -2.52 5.92 3.77
CA GLY A 87 -3.32 5.64 2.58
C GLY A 87 -3.26 6.80 1.60
N ARG A 88 -3.16 8.04 2.10
CA ARG A 88 -2.95 9.22 1.24
C ARG A 88 -1.59 9.18 0.55
N LYS A 89 -0.53 8.79 1.27
CA LYS A 89 0.79 8.58 0.67
C LYS A 89 0.75 7.47 -0.39
N CYS A 90 0.05 6.36 -0.13
CA CYS A 90 -0.14 5.29 -1.12
C CYS A 90 -0.80 5.80 -2.39
N LEU A 91 -1.82 6.65 -2.26
CA LEU A 91 -2.50 7.25 -3.41
C LEU A 91 -1.57 8.12 -4.25
N GLU A 92 -0.75 8.96 -3.62
CA GLU A 92 0.25 9.80 -4.34
C GLU A 92 1.24 8.96 -5.14
N VAL A 93 1.63 7.79 -4.61
CA VAL A 93 2.49 6.85 -5.32
C VAL A 93 1.75 6.20 -6.49
N LEU A 94 0.53 5.73 -6.27
CA LEU A 94 -0.30 5.12 -7.30
C LEU A 94 -0.54 6.07 -8.47
N GLU A 95 -0.74 7.36 -8.23
CA GLU A 95 -0.90 8.34 -9.31
C GLU A 95 0.35 8.52 -10.18
N ARG A 96 1.54 8.32 -9.62
CA ARG A 96 2.78 8.33 -10.40
C ARG A 96 3.02 7.02 -11.14
N LEU A 97 2.59 5.90 -10.57
CA LEU A 97 2.79 4.56 -11.13
C LEU A 97 1.66 4.11 -12.07
N ALA A 98 0.49 4.74 -12.00
CA ALA A 98 -0.71 4.35 -12.73
C ALA A 98 -0.58 4.61 -14.22
N VAL A 99 -0.89 3.59 -15.00
CA VAL A 99 -0.88 3.64 -16.47
C VAL A 99 -2.27 3.29 -17.01
N GLY A 100 -2.72 4.00 -18.04
CA GLY A 100 -4.01 3.74 -18.70
C GLY A 100 -5.19 3.82 -17.73
N GLY A 101 -6.03 2.78 -17.70
CA GLY A 101 -7.25 2.74 -16.88
C GLY A 101 -7.03 2.87 -15.37
N GLN A 102 -5.81 2.61 -14.87
CA GLN A 102 -5.46 2.81 -13.46
C GLN A 102 -5.47 4.28 -13.05
N GLN A 103 -5.23 5.20 -13.99
CA GLN A 103 -5.24 6.64 -13.70
C GLN A 103 -6.64 7.12 -13.32
N GLN A 104 -7.66 6.58 -13.97
CA GLN A 104 -9.05 6.87 -13.65
C GLN A 104 -9.41 6.33 -12.26
N LYS A 105 -9.00 5.11 -11.93
CA LYS A 105 -9.20 4.53 -10.59
C LYS A 105 -8.50 5.34 -9.50
N ALA A 106 -7.27 5.78 -9.73
CA ALA A 106 -6.54 6.65 -8.80
C ALA A 106 -7.30 7.98 -8.56
N ARG A 107 -7.86 8.59 -9.62
CA ARG A 107 -8.69 9.79 -9.47
C ARG A 107 -9.96 9.52 -8.65
N GLU A 108 -10.64 8.40 -8.90
CA GLU A 108 -11.83 8.03 -8.12
C GLU A 108 -11.50 7.83 -6.63
N CYS A 109 -10.36 7.21 -6.32
CA CYS A 109 -9.86 7.11 -4.95
C CYS A 109 -9.58 8.51 -4.35
N ARG A 110 -8.95 9.42 -5.10
CA ARG A 110 -8.72 10.81 -4.66
C ARG A 110 -10.03 11.52 -4.34
N ASP A 111 -10.99 11.47 -5.26
CA ASP A 111 -12.28 12.13 -5.12
C ASP A 111 -13.07 11.57 -3.94
N LEU A 112 -12.97 10.26 -3.66
CA LEU A 112 -13.55 9.65 -2.47
C LEU A 112 -12.89 10.17 -1.19
N MET A 113 -11.56 10.18 -1.13
CA MET A 113 -10.80 10.66 0.03
C MET A 113 -11.06 12.13 0.33
N ASP A 114 -11.09 12.99 -0.69
CA ASP A 114 -11.33 14.42 -0.54
C ASP A 114 -12.78 14.70 -0.07
N ARG A 115 -13.78 14.00 -0.64
CA ARG A 115 -15.18 14.10 -0.19
C ARG A 115 -15.35 13.65 1.25
N PHE A 116 -14.74 12.53 1.62
CA PHE A 116 -14.77 12.03 2.98
C PHE A 116 -14.12 13.01 3.95
N GLN A 117 -12.95 13.56 3.61
CA GLN A 117 -12.26 14.53 4.46
C GLN A 117 -13.11 15.79 4.73
N GLU A 118 -13.80 16.30 3.71
CA GLU A 118 -14.70 17.44 3.85
C GLU A 118 -15.93 17.10 4.70
N ALA A 119 -16.57 15.95 4.46
CA ALA A 119 -17.70 15.49 5.26
C ALA A 119 -17.31 15.26 6.73
N HIS A 120 -16.16 14.61 6.96
CA HIS A 120 -15.61 14.33 8.29
C HIS A 120 -15.38 15.63 9.05
N ARG A 121 -14.80 16.64 8.41
CA ARG A 121 -14.57 17.96 9.02
C ARG A 121 -15.89 18.63 9.43
N ARG A 122 -16.94 18.52 8.61
CA ARG A 122 -18.25 19.11 8.92
C ARG A 122 -18.91 18.44 10.11
N VAL A 123 -18.92 17.10 10.14
CA VAL A 123 -19.48 16.32 11.25
C VAL A 123 -18.71 16.61 12.54
N ALA A 124 -17.37 16.59 12.50
CA ALA A 124 -16.50 16.90 13.63
C ALA A 124 -16.80 18.28 14.27
N VAL A 125 -16.88 19.33 13.43
CA VAL A 125 -17.18 20.70 13.91
C VAL A 125 -18.59 20.80 14.49
N ALA A 126 -19.59 20.21 13.82
CA ALA A 126 -20.98 20.25 14.29
C ALA A 126 -21.17 19.49 15.60
N ASP A 127 -20.57 18.31 15.70
CA ASP A 127 -20.63 17.45 16.89
C ASP A 127 -19.91 18.07 18.08
N THR A 128 -18.68 18.58 17.86
CA THR A 128 -17.91 19.27 18.89
C THR A 128 -18.70 20.45 19.46
N LYS A 129 -19.30 21.28 18.59
CA LYS A 129 -20.08 22.45 19.02
C LYS A 129 -21.32 22.03 19.83
N ARG A 130 -22.03 20.99 19.39
CA ARG A 130 -23.23 20.46 20.07
C ARG A 130 -22.86 19.88 21.43
N SER A 131 -21.81 19.07 21.49
CA SER A 131 -21.34 18.41 22.71
C SER A 131 -20.80 19.39 23.74
N LEU A 132 -20.04 20.41 23.32
CA LEU A 132 -19.58 21.46 24.23
C LEU A 132 -20.75 22.27 24.81
N ALA A 133 -21.75 22.62 24.00
CA ALA A 133 -22.94 23.32 24.50
C ALA A 133 -23.74 22.49 25.52
N GLN A 134 -23.84 21.17 25.32
CA GLN A 134 -24.49 20.28 26.29
C GLN A 134 -23.68 20.17 27.59
N LEU A 135 -22.35 20.08 27.50
CA LEU A 135 -21.47 20.04 28.67
C LEU A 135 -21.51 21.35 29.46
N GLU A 136 -21.59 22.49 28.79
CA GLU A 136 -21.71 23.80 29.43
C GLU A 136 -23.00 23.93 30.26
N VAL A 137 -24.13 23.40 29.76
CA VAL A 137 -25.39 23.32 30.52
C VAL A 137 -25.25 22.45 31.77
N LEU A 138 -24.39 21.44 31.73
CA LEU A 138 -24.06 20.59 32.88
C LEU A 138 -22.99 21.20 33.81
N GLY A 139 -22.55 22.43 33.54
CA GLY A 139 -21.51 23.13 34.30
C GLY A 139 -20.10 22.65 33.98
N ILE A 140 -19.92 21.81 32.96
CA ILE A 140 -18.63 21.27 32.53
C ILE A 140 -18.10 22.15 31.40
N SER A 141 -17.07 22.94 31.69
CA SER A 141 -16.43 23.83 30.71
C SER A 141 -14.92 23.89 30.96
N GLY A 142 -14.15 24.31 29.94
CA GLY A 142 -12.71 24.52 30.05
C GLY A 142 -11.94 24.00 28.84
N SER A 143 -10.73 24.52 28.63
CA SER A 143 -9.86 24.14 27.49
C SER A 143 -9.33 22.70 27.55
N ALA A 144 -9.50 22.01 28.68
CA ALA A 144 -9.13 20.62 28.86
C ALA A 144 -10.26 19.63 28.49
N VAL A 145 -11.46 20.11 28.17
CA VAL A 145 -12.59 19.26 27.79
C VAL A 145 -12.41 18.76 26.37
N LEU A 146 -12.23 17.45 26.21
CA LEU A 146 -12.10 16.78 24.92
C LEU A 146 -13.39 16.02 24.59
N VAL A 147 -14.00 16.33 23.46
CA VAL A 147 -15.16 15.61 22.93
C VAL A 147 -14.65 14.43 22.09
N ARG A 148 -15.23 13.24 22.30
CA ARG A 148 -14.95 12.06 21.48
C ARG A 148 -16.02 11.90 20.41
N GLU A 149 -15.65 12.16 19.16
CA GLU A 149 -16.53 12.13 17.98
C GLU A 149 -16.94 10.69 17.59
N GLU A 150 -16.12 9.69 17.93
CA GLU A 150 -16.30 8.27 17.57
C GLU A 150 -17.61 7.63 18.08
N LYS A 151 -18.26 8.26 19.06
CA LYS A 151 -19.54 7.80 19.62
C LYS A 151 -20.76 8.39 18.93
N ASN A 152 -20.58 9.36 18.04
CA ASN A 152 -21.67 9.91 17.25
C ASN A 152 -22.04 8.92 16.13
N GLN A 153 -23.34 8.63 16.01
CA GLN A 153 -23.87 7.77 14.96
C GLN A 153 -23.57 8.31 13.55
N GLU A 154 -23.68 9.63 13.33
CA GLU A 154 -23.36 10.28 12.05
C GLU A 154 -21.89 10.06 11.66
N TRP A 155 -20.99 10.02 12.66
CA TRP A 155 -19.56 9.75 12.44
C TRP A 155 -19.35 8.29 12.02
N GLN A 156 -20.01 7.34 12.69
CA GLN A 156 -19.90 5.91 12.40
C GLN A 156 -20.44 5.56 11.01
N GLU A 157 -21.59 6.12 10.65
CA GLU A 157 -22.19 5.92 9.33
C GLU A 157 -21.29 6.46 8.21
N LEU A 158 -20.70 7.64 8.41
CA LEU A 158 -19.79 8.25 7.44
C LEU A 158 -18.52 7.40 7.23
N HIS A 159 -17.90 6.91 8.30
CA HIS A 159 -16.72 6.04 8.22
C HIS A 159 -17.05 4.69 7.56
N GLN A 160 -18.19 4.10 7.91
CA GLN A 160 -18.61 2.83 7.32
C GLN A 160 -18.90 2.97 5.81
N ASP A 161 -19.56 4.03 5.38
CA ASP A 161 -19.80 4.31 3.96
C ASP A 161 -18.49 4.49 3.19
N TYR A 162 -17.54 5.24 3.76
CA TYR A 162 -16.22 5.40 3.18
C TYR A 162 -15.47 4.07 3.05
N GLU A 163 -15.44 3.24 4.10
CA GLU A 163 -14.77 1.94 4.06
C GLU A 163 -15.37 1.04 2.99
N ASN A 164 -16.71 1.00 2.88
CA ASN A 164 -17.40 0.21 1.86
C ASN A 164 -17.04 0.68 0.44
N GLN A 165 -17.08 2.00 0.19
CA GLN A 165 -16.73 2.55 -1.12
C GLN A 165 -15.25 2.34 -1.44
N MET A 166 -14.35 2.48 -0.46
CA MET A 166 -12.93 2.26 -0.66
C MET A 166 -12.63 0.78 -0.96
N GLN A 167 -13.27 -0.16 -0.25
CA GLN A 167 -13.13 -1.60 -0.54
C GLN A 167 -13.64 -1.96 -1.95
N LEU A 168 -14.76 -1.38 -2.38
CA LEU A 168 -15.26 -1.58 -3.74
C LEU A 168 -14.25 -1.08 -4.77
N LEU A 169 -13.69 0.13 -4.58
CA LEU A 169 -12.65 0.66 -5.45
C LEU A 169 -11.42 -0.25 -5.45
N GLN A 170 -10.90 -0.64 -4.28
CA GLN A 170 -9.76 -1.56 -4.15
C GLN A 170 -9.97 -2.89 -4.88
N SER A 171 -11.18 -3.46 -4.81
CA SER A 171 -11.52 -4.71 -5.51
C SER A 171 -11.59 -4.57 -7.03
N SER A 172 -11.77 -3.34 -7.52
CA SER A 172 -11.90 -3.06 -8.94
C SER A 172 -10.57 -2.88 -9.65
N TRP A 173 -9.45 -2.74 -8.93
CA TRP A 173 -8.09 -2.47 -9.45
C TRP A 173 -7.51 -3.60 -10.30
#